data_AF-A0A8T3TSV5-F1
#
_entry.id   AF-A0A8T3TSV5-F1
#
_cell.length_a   1.000
_cell.length_b   1.000
_cell.length_c   1.000
_cell.angle_alpha   90.00
_cell.angle_beta   90.00
_cell.angle_gamma   90.00
#
_symmetry.space_group_name_H-M   'P 1'
#
loop_
_entity.id
_entity.type
_entity.pdbx_description
1 polymer ?
#
loop_
_entity_poly.entity_id
_entity_poly.type
_entity_poly.pdbx_seq_one_letter_code
_entity_poly.pdbx_strand_id
1 'polypeptide(L)'
;MDWRDLLPGIIGSFVGVMGWLVVGIYIQRRQFMRQARNAAKAVYFELDVNRSTVAVAREHGLFADLDRSSFERLLPELATLLKAAELRAVVDAYMTHAGYRQLASRDDLPAEVRQGALGTFVETHRRALSPLRARAFSATETSALDARPADARAKP
;
A
#
# COMPACT_ATOMS: atom_id res chain seq x y z
N MET A 1 -52.39 -22.55 -21.41
CA MET A 1 -51.17 -22.73 -20.61
C MET A 1 -51.62 -22.99 -19.20
N ASP A 2 -51.30 -24.17 -18.67
CA ASP A 2 -51.70 -24.58 -17.34
C ASP A 2 -50.84 -23.86 -16.31
N TRP A 3 -51.42 -23.43 -15.19
CA TRP A 3 -50.68 -22.77 -14.08
C TRP A 3 -49.51 -23.63 -13.57
N ARG A 4 -49.59 -24.94 -13.79
CA ARG A 4 -48.56 -25.95 -13.49
C ARG A 4 -47.28 -25.80 -14.32
N ASP A 5 -47.34 -25.15 -15.49
CA ASP A 5 -46.18 -24.92 -16.37
C ASP A 5 -45.57 -23.52 -16.19
N LEU A 6 -46.38 -22.55 -15.79
CA LEU A 6 -45.95 -21.17 -15.51
C LEU A 6 -45.11 -21.04 -14.24
N LEU A 7 -45.50 -21.75 -13.17
CA LEU A 7 -44.80 -21.73 -11.88
C LEU A 7 -43.34 -22.21 -11.98
N PRO A 8 -43.03 -23.37 -12.61
CA PRO A 8 -41.66 -23.82 -12.82
C PRO A 8 -40.83 -22.86 -13.68
N GLY A 9 -41.43 -22.25 -14.72
CA GLY A 9 -40.75 -21.27 -15.57
C GLY A 9 -40.35 -19.99 -14.84
N ILE A 10 -41.24 -19.46 -14.00
CA ILE A 10 -40.97 -18.27 -13.18
C ILE A 10 -39.89 -18.59 -12.13
N ILE A 11 -40.00 -19.72 -11.44
CA ILE A 11 -39.00 -20.15 -10.45
C ILE A 11 -37.63 -20.36 -11.13
N GLY A 12 -37.60 -21.01 -12.30
CA GLY A 12 -36.37 -21.25 -13.05
C GLY A 12 -35.70 -19.96 -13.51
N SER A 13 -36.47 -19.00 -14.04
CA SER A 13 -35.93 -17.69 -14.45
C SER A 13 -35.42 -16.89 -13.25
N PHE A 14 -36.13 -16.90 -12.12
CA PHE A 14 -35.69 -16.22 -10.90
C PHE A 14 -34.40 -16.81 -10.34
N VAL A 15 -34.31 -18.14 -10.24
CA VAL A 15 -33.08 -18.84 -9.80
C VAL A 15 -31.93 -18.57 -10.77
N GLY A 16 -32.19 -18.54 -12.09
CA GLY A 16 -31.19 -18.20 -13.10
C GLY A 16 -30.63 -16.79 -12.94
N VAL A 17 -31.49 -15.79 -12.76
CA VAL A 17 -31.08 -14.38 -12.55
C VAL A 17 -30.33 -14.24 -11.21
N MET A 18 -30.82 -14.85 -10.13
CA MET A 18 -30.15 -14.82 -8.84
C MET A 18 -28.79 -15.51 -8.87
N GLY A 19 -28.67 -16.65 -9.56
CA GLY A 19 -27.40 -17.33 -9.77
C GLY A 19 -26.38 -16.45 -10.48
N TRP A 20 -26.79 -15.81 -11.58
CA TRP A 20 -25.91 -14.90 -12.32
C TRP A 20 -25.52 -13.64 -11.55
N LEU A 21 -26.45 -13.07 -10.77
CA LEU A 21 -26.18 -11.91 -9.93
C LEU A 21 -25.13 -12.24 -8.86
N VAL A 22 -25.23 -13.40 -8.22
CA VAL A 22 -24.23 -13.87 -7.25
C VAL A 22 -22.87 -14.08 -7.90
N VAL A 23 -22.82 -14.70 -9.08
CA VAL A 23 -21.56 -14.88 -9.83
C VAL A 23 -20.95 -13.53 -10.21
N GLY A 24 -21.76 -12.58 -10.68
CA GLY A 24 -21.33 -11.22 -11.00
C GLY A 24 -20.70 -10.52 -9.80
N ILE A 25 -21.37 -10.52 -8.65
CA ILE A 25 -20.85 -9.95 -7.39
C ILE A 25 -19.55 -10.64 -6.98
N TYR A 26 -19.47 -11.97 -7.09
CA TYR A 26 -18.29 -12.74 -6.73
C TYR A 26 -17.07 -12.36 -7.59
N ILE A 27 -17.23 -12.30 -8.91
CA ILE A 27 -16.16 -11.93 -9.84
C ILE A 27 -15.73 -10.48 -9.61
N GLN A 28 -16.69 -9.57 -9.49
CA GLN A 28 -16.45 -8.15 -9.26
C GLN A 28 -15.67 -7.94 -7.96
N ARG A 29 -16.07 -8.57 -6.85
CA ARG A 29 -15.36 -8.49 -5.57
C ARG A 29 -13.93 -9.01 -5.67
N ARG A 30 -13.72 -10.09 -6.42
CA ARG A 30 -12.37 -10.66 -6.63
C ARG A 30 -11.48 -9.73 -7.43
N GLN A 31 -12.01 -9.06 -8.45
CA GLN A 31 -11.26 -8.09 -9.26
C GLN A 31 -10.87 -6.85 -8.43
N PHE A 32 -11.81 -6.28 -7.67
CA PHE A 32 -11.51 -5.16 -6.78
C PHE A 32 -10.42 -5.48 -5.76
N MET A 33 -10.48 -6.67 -5.15
CA MET A 33 -9.43 -7.07 -4.21
C MET A 33 -8.05 -7.23 -4.85
N ARG A 34 -7.98 -7.70 -6.10
CA ARG A 34 -6.71 -7.76 -6.84
C ARG A 34 -6.17 -6.38 -7.16
N GLN A 35 -7.05 -5.48 -7.64
CA GLN A 35 -6.68 -4.09 -7.92
C GLN A 35 -6.17 -3.40 -6.65
N ALA A 36 -6.89 -3.53 -5.54
CA ALA A 36 -6.51 -2.93 -4.27
C ALA A 36 -5.18 -3.47 -3.72
N ARG A 37 -4.92 -4.78 -3.85
CA ARG A 37 -3.62 -5.36 -3.50
C ARG A 37 -2.49 -4.83 -4.37
N ASN A 38 -2.68 -4.76 -5.69
CA ASN A 38 -1.67 -4.22 -6.59
C ASN A 38 -1.39 -2.74 -6.32
N ALA A 39 -2.42 -1.97 -6.01
CA ALA A 39 -2.30 -0.60 -5.55
C ALA A 39 -1.45 -0.49 -4.28
N ALA A 40 -1.75 -1.33 -3.28
CA ALA A 40 -0.99 -1.38 -2.04
C ALA A 40 0.47 -1.81 -2.24
N LYS A 41 0.77 -2.69 -3.21
CA LYS A 41 2.16 -3.04 -3.57
C LYS A 41 2.91 -1.85 -4.17
N ALA A 42 2.28 -1.10 -5.07
CA ALA A 42 2.90 0.08 -5.67
C ALA A 42 3.25 1.12 -4.60
N VAL A 43 2.30 1.40 -3.69
CA VAL A 43 2.52 2.33 -2.58
C VAL A 43 3.53 1.78 -1.56
N TYR A 44 3.55 0.47 -1.30
CA TYR A 44 4.58 -0.15 -0.46
C TYR A 44 5.99 0.10 -0.99
N PHE A 45 6.23 -0.12 -2.30
CA PHE A 45 7.56 0.08 -2.87
C PHE A 45 7.95 1.56 -2.95
N GLU A 46 7.02 2.45 -3.31
CA GLU A 46 7.27 3.89 -3.27
C GLU A 46 7.67 4.34 -1.85
N LEU A 47 6.93 3.88 -0.84
CA LEU A 47 7.20 4.25 0.55
C LEU A 47 8.51 3.64 1.09
N ASP A 48 8.89 2.44 0.64
CA ASP A 48 10.16 1.81 1.02
C ASP A 48 11.37 2.51 0.39
N VAL A 49 11.24 2.97 -0.86
CA VAL A 49 12.23 3.83 -1.51
C VAL A 49 12.35 5.16 -0.77
N ASN A 50 11.23 5.85 -0.49
CA ASN A 50 11.25 7.10 0.26
C ASN A 50 11.90 6.92 1.64
N ARG A 51 11.58 5.83 2.35
CA ARG A 51 12.21 5.51 3.64
C ARG A 51 13.73 5.40 3.52
N SER A 52 14.20 4.73 2.47
CA SER A 52 15.64 4.55 2.19
C SER A 52 16.29 5.90 1.87
N THR A 53 15.64 6.75 1.08
CA THR A 53 16.10 8.12 0.80
C THR A 53 16.21 8.97 2.07
N VAL A 54 15.22 8.89 2.97
CA VAL A 54 15.27 9.59 4.26
C VAL A 54 16.39 9.04 5.14
N ALA A 55 16.63 7.73 5.13
CA ALA A 55 17.73 7.12 5.88
C ALA A 55 19.11 7.59 5.37
N VAL A 56 19.30 7.65 4.05
CA VAL A 56 20.52 8.20 3.42
C VAL A 56 20.71 9.66 3.79
N ALA A 57 19.65 10.47 3.78
CA ALA A 57 19.72 11.85 4.24
C ALA A 57 20.11 11.96 5.72
N ARG A 58 19.65 11.03 6.56
CA ARG A 58 20.01 10.99 7.99
C ARG A 58 21.48 10.66 8.20
N GLU A 59 22.00 9.68 7.46
CA GLU A 59 23.35 9.13 7.65
C GLU A 59 24.42 9.97 6.97
N HIS A 60 24.10 10.54 5.82
CA HIS A 60 25.08 11.21 4.95
C HIS A 60 24.77 12.68 4.68
N GLY A 61 23.62 13.20 5.13
CA GLY A 61 23.19 14.57 4.82
C GLY A 61 22.85 14.80 3.36
N LEU A 62 22.71 13.73 2.56
CA LEU A 62 22.38 13.80 1.13
C LEU A 62 20.86 13.75 0.95
N PHE A 63 20.28 14.88 0.57
CA PHE A 63 18.84 15.00 0.32
C PHE A 63 18.52 14.70 -1.13
N ALA A 64 17.44 13.97 -1.36
CA ALA A 64 16.88 13.71 -2.69
C ALA A 64 15.36 13.80 -2.63
N ASP A 65 14.71 14.02 -3.77
CA ASP A 65 13.26 14.16 -3.82
C ASP A 65 12.54 12.87 -3.42
N LEU A 66 11.42 13.04 -2.71
CA LEU A 66 10.52 11.95 -2.30
C LEU A 66 9.32 11.91 -3.24
N ASP A 67 8.96 10.72 -3.71
CA ASP A 67 7.82 10.52 -4.63
C ASP A 67 6.51 10.34 -3.86
N ARG A 68 5.40 10.79 -4.44
CA ARG A 68 4.04 10.66 -3.88
C ARG A 68 3.01 10.22 -4.94
N SER A 69 3.45 10.03 -6.17
CA SER A 69 2.58 9.86 -7.33
C SER A 69 1.68 8.62 -7.23
N SER A 70 2.20 7.50 -6.71
CA SER A 70 1.43 6.29 -6.52
C SER A 70 0.41 6.47 -5.41
N PHE A 71 0.81 7.07 -4.27
CA PHE A 71 -0.10 7.30 -3.16
C PHE A 71 -1.28 8.19 -3.53
N GLU A 72 -1.04 9.33 -4.19
CA GLU A 72 -2.13 10.24 -4.58
C GLU A 72 -3.10 9.59 -5.55
N ARG A 73 -2.57 8.85 -6.52
CA ARG A 73 -3.38 8.17 -7.54
C ARG A 73 -4.18 6.99 -6.99
N LEU A 74 -3.63 6.27 -6.01
CA LEU A 74 -4.15 4.98 -5.54
C LEU A 74 -4.77 5.03 -4.14
N LEU A 75 -4.94 6.25 -3.59
CA LEU A 75 -5.58 6.46 -2.29
C LEU A 75 -6.98 5.84 -2.20
N PRO A 76 -7.86 5.93 -3.23
CA PRO A 76 -9.18 5.30 -3.18
C PRO A 76 -9.08 3.78 -3.01
N GLU A 77 -8.22 3.10 -3.77
CA GLU A 77 -8.02 1.66 -3.69
C GLU A 77 -7.47 1.23 -2.33
N LEU A 78 -6.50 1.98 -1.78
CA LEU A 78 -5.98 1.76 -0.44
C LEU A 78 -7.08 1.85 0.63
N ALA A 79 -7.99 2.82 0.51
CA ALA A 79 -9.09 3.00 1.45
C ALA A 79 -10.09 1.82 1.45
N THR A 80 -10.17 1.07 0.34
CA THR A 80 -10.98 -0.17 0.28
C THR A 80 -10.30 -1.39 0.93
N LEU A 81 -8.96 -1.35 1.04
CA LEU A 81 -8.16 -2.48 1.53
C LEU A 81 -7.77 -2.33 3.00
N LEU A 82 -7.42 -1.12 3.42
CA LEU A 82 -6.87 -0.81 4.73
C LEU A 82 -7.97 -0.35 5.69
N LYS A 83 -7.81 -0.70 6.97
CA LYS A 83 -8.61 -0.09 8.04
C LYS A 83 -8.24 1.39 8.20
N ALA A 84 -9.13 2.21 8.75
CA ALA A 84 -8.89 3.64 8.96
C ALA A 84 -7.57 3.94 9.71
N ALA A 85 -7.25 3.18 10.76
CA ALA A 85 -6.00 3.33 11.50
C ALA A 85 -4.75 2.93 10.68
N GLU A 86 -4.86 1.88 9.86
CA GLU A 86 -3.79 1.43 8.97
C GLU A 86 -3.55 2.47 7.86
N LEU A 87 -4.62 3.00 7.26
CA LEU A 87 -4.57 4.06 6.26
C LEU A 87 -3.95 5.34 6.83
N ARG A 88 -4.36 5.74 8.04
CA ARG A 88 -3.80 6.91 8.72
C ARG A 88 -2.28 6.81 8.88
N ALA A 89 -1.76 5.65 9.25
CA ALA A 89 -0.32 5.45 9.37
C ALA A 89 0.41 5.70 8.03
N VAL A 90 -0.18 5.26 6.90
CA VAL A 90 0.35 5.54 5.56
C VAL A 90 0.30 7.03 5.24
N VAL A 91 -0.83 7.69 5.50
CA VAL A 91 -0.96 9.15 5.28
C VAL A 91 0.06 9.93 6.11
N ASP A 92 0.24 9.57 7.38
CA ASP A 92 1.18 10.22 8.29
C ASP A 92 2.63 10.13 7.76
N ALA A 93 3.01 9.01 7.14
CA ALA A 93 4.31 8.86 6.51
C ALA A 93 4.50 9.82 5.32
N TYR A 94 3.50 9.94 4.44
CA TYR A 94 3.56 10.90 3.33
C TYR A 94 3.50 12.36 3.79
N MET A 95 2.86 12.64 4.93
CA MET A 95 2.85 13.99 5.49
C MET A 95 4.24 14.45 5.96
N THR A 96 5.16 13.54 6.29
CA THR A 96 6.52 13.94 6.66
C THR A 96 7.31 14.53 5.49
N HIS A 97 6.85 14.40 4.24
CA HIS A 97 7.54 14.95 3.06
C HIS A 97 7.67 16.47 3.11
N ALA A 98 6.68 17.16 3.70
CA ALA A 98 6.76 18.61 3.90
C ALA A 98 7.91 18.96 4.88
N GLY A 99 7.97 18.25 6.01
CA GLY A 99 9.06 18.42 6.98
C GLY A 99 10.42 18.05 6.41
N TYR A 100 10.49 16.98 5.62
CA TYR A 100 11.72 16.56 4.94
C TYR A 100 12.26 17.64 3.99
N ARG A 101 11.39 18.21 3.13
CA ARG A 101 11.78 19.32 2.24
C ARG A 101 12.21 20.56 3.01
N GLN A 102 11.55 20.87 4.12
CA GLN A 102 11.93 21.99 4.97
C GLN A 102 13.31 21.79 5.62
N LEU A 103 13.64 20.57 6.03
CA LEU A 103 14.98 20.23 6.54
C LEU A 103 16.03 20.33 5.45
N ALA A 104 15.71 19.87 4.23
CA ALA A 104 16.61 19.94 3.08
C ALA A 104 16.95 21.39 2.69
N SER A 105 16.04 22.34 2.91
CA SER A 105 16.24 23.76 2.60
C SER A 105 16.88 24.57 3.74
N ARG A 106 17.14 23.96 4.90
CA ARG A 106 17.64 24.68 6.10
C ARG A 106 19.01 24.18 6.53
N ASP A 107 20.01 25.01 6.28
CA ASP A 107 21.40 24.76 6.71
C ASP A 107 21.70 25.24 8.14
N ASP A 108 20.79 26.02 8.74
CA ASP A 108 20.97 26.66 10.05
C ASP A 108 20.55 25.79 11.25
N LEU A 109 20.02 24.60 11.00
CA LEU A 109 19.54 23.71 12.06
C LEU A 109 20.69 22.93 12.72
N PRO A 110 20.71 22.81 14.06
CA PRO A 110 21.64 21.93 14.76
C PRO A 110 21.56 20.49 14.24
N ALA A 111 22.71 19.84 14.12
CA ALA A 111 22.83 18.50 13.54
C ALA A 111 21.98 17.48 14.31
N GLU A 112 21.92 17.60 15.64
CA GLU A 112 21.17 16.72 16.53
C GLU A 112 19.66 16.81 16.26
N VAL A 113 19.16 18.03 16.04
CA VAL A 113 17.74 18.28 15.74
C VAL A 113 17.39 17.69 14.37
N ARG A 114 18.25 17.92 13.37
CA ARG A 114 18.08 17.36 12.02
C ARG A 114 18.07 15.83 12.04
N GLN A 115 19.04 15.22 12.73
CA GLN A 115 19.13 13.76 12.85
C GLN A 115 17.94 13.16 13.60
N GLY A 116 17.49 13.79 14.69
CA GLY A 116 16.30 13.37 15.44
C GLY A 116 15.02 13.42 14.61
N ALA A 117 14.82 14.49 13.84
CA ALA A 117 13.68 14.64 12.95
C ALA A 117 13.70 13.58 11.83
N LEU A 118 14.83 13.42 11.13
CA LEU A 118 14.99 12.40 10.09
C LEU A 118 14.82 10.97 10.65
N GLY A 119 15.31 10.70 11.86
CA GLY A 119 15.07 9.43 12.56
C GLY A 119 13.59 9.17 12.79
N THR A 120 12.85 10.20 13.19
CA THR A 120 11.38 10.12 13.35
C THR A 120 10.70 9.83 12.02
N PHE A 121 11.13 10.47 10.92
CA PHE A 121 10.54 10.23 9.59
C PHE A 121 10.78 8.80 9.10
N VAL A 122 11.99 8.25 9.28
CA VAL A 122 12.30 6.85 8.96
C VAL A 122 11.40 5.89 9.74
N GLU A 123 11.19 6.17 11.03
CA GLU A 123 10.35 5.34 11.89
C GLU A 123 8.87 5.41 11.50
N THR A 124 8.36 6.60 11.15
CA THR A 124 6.99 6.76 10.63
C THR A 124 6.80 5.98 9.34
N HIS A 125 7.74 6.05 8.40
CA HIS A 125 7.70 5.24 7.17
C HIS A 125 7.72 3.73 7.47
N ARG A 126 8.60 3.29 8.38
CA ARG A 126 8.69 1.87 8.78
C ARG A 126 7.37 1.36 9.36
N ARG A 127 6.71 2.16 10.20
CA ARG A 127 5.40 1.80 10.78
C ARG A 127 4.32 1.65 9.72
N ALA A 128 4.31 2.52 8.71
CA ALA A 128 3.37 2.47 7.60
C ALA A 128 3.60 1.28 6.64
N LEU A 129 4.84 0.80 6.49
CA LEU A 129 5.15 -0.37 5.67
C LEU A 129 4.55 -1.67 6.23
N SER A 130 4.42 -1.80 7.54
CA SER A 130 3.88 -3.01 8.19
C SER A 130 2.45 -3.38 7.75
N PRO A 131 1.43 -2.49 7.85
CA PRO A 131 0.09 -2.80 7.39
C PRO A 131 0.00 -2.97 5.87
N LEU A 132 0.77 -2.20 5.10
CA LEU A 132 0.85 -2.36 3.65
C LEU A 132 1.36 -3.76 3.30
N ARG A 133 2.43 -4.21 3.93
CA ARG A 133 3.01 -5.53 3.70
C ARG A 133 2.01 -6.65 4.01
N ALA A 134 1.36 -6.56 5.16
CA ALA A 134 0.39 -7.57 5.62
C ALA A 134 -0.85 -7.70 4.73
N ARG A 135 -1.24 -6.63 4.03
CA ARG A 135 -2.46 -6.58 3.20
C ARG A 135 -2.19 -6.77 1.71
N ALA A 136 -1.05 -6.30 1.23
CA ALA A 136 -0.71 -6.28 -0.18
C ALA A 136 -0.17 -7.62 -0.68
N PHE A 137 0.63 -8.33 0.13
CA PHE A 137 1.37 -9.51 -0.29
C PHE A 137 0.75 -10.81 0.22
N SER A 138 0.90 -11.88 -0.55
CA SER A 138 0.67 -13.24 -0.05
C SER A 138 1.78 -13.67 0.92
N ALA A 139 1.57 -14.78 1.62
CA ALA A 139 2.61 -15.39 2.45
C ALA A 139 3.87 -15.73 1.63
N THR A 140 3.69 -16.29 0.42
CA THR A 140 4.80 -16.64 -0.48
C THR A 140 5.59 -15.41 -0.94
N GLU A 141 4.90 -14.32 -1.29
CA GLU A 141 5.53 -13.06 -1.66
C GLU A 141 6.25 -12.42 -0.47
N THR A 142 5.68 -12.51 0.73
CA THR A 142 6.30 -12.02 1.97
C THR A 142 7.62 -12.75 2.25
N SER A 143 7.63 -14.09 2.13
CA SER A 143 8.87 -14.87 2.31
C SER A 143 9.92 -14.51 1.25
N ALA A 144 9.51 -14.23 0.00
CA ALA A 144 10.45 -13.81 -1.05
C ALA A 144 11.06 -12.43 -0.77
N LEU A 145 10.31 -11.50 -0.16
CA LEU A 145 10.83 -10.21 0.28
C LEU A 145 11.84 -10.36 1.42
N ASP A 146 11.64 -11.31 2.34
CA ASP A 146 12.55 -11.57 3.47
C ASP A 146 13.81 -12.35 3.09
N ALA A 147 13.74 -13.18 2.05
CA ALA A 147 14.88 -13.97 1.57
C ALA A 147 16.00 -13.12 0.93
N ARG A 148 15.76 -11.83 0.68
CA ARG A 148 16.70 -10.92 0.02
C ARG A 148 17.53 -10.11 1.03
N PRO A 149 18.46 -10.75 1.79
CA PRO A 149 19.75 -10.12 2.06
C PRO A 149 20.95 -11.10 2.18
N ALA A 150 21.03 -12.18 1.39
CA ALA A 150 22.21 -13.09 1.41
C ALA A 150 22.92 -13.29 0.06
N ASP A 151 22.22 -13.16 -1.07
CA ASP A 151 22.76 -13.59 -2.38
C ASP A 151 23.57 -12.50 -3.12
N ALA A 152 23.63 -11.27 -2.58
CA ALA A 152 24.39 -10.17 -3.20
C ALA A 152 25.87 -10.10 -2.77
N ARG A 153 26.32 -10.99 -1.87
CA ARG A 153 27.74 -11.09 -1.43
C ARG A 153 28.48 -12.29 -2.00
N ALA A 154 27.86 -13.06 -2.89
CA ALA A 154 28.48 -14.22 -3.53
C ALA A 154 28.61 -13.99 -5.04
N LYS A 155 29.55 -13.13 -5.43
CA LYS A 155 30.30 -13.35 -6.68
C LYS A 155 31.76 -12.91 -6.47
N PRO A 156 32.72 -13.77 -6.83
CA PRO A 156 34.16 -13.60 -6.55
C PRO A 156 34.78 -12.43 -7.31
#